data_AF-A0A670HK75-F1
#
_entry.id   AF-A0A670HK75-F1
#
_cell.length_a   1.000
_cell.length_b   1.000
_cell.length_c   1.000
_cell.angle_alpha   90.00
_cell.angle_beta   90.00
_cell.angle_gamma   90.00
#
_symmetry.space_group_name_H-M   'P 1'
#
loop_
_entity.id
_entity.type
_entity.pdbx_description
1 polymer ?
#
loop_
_entity_poly.entity_id
_entity_poly.type
_entity_poly.pdbx_seq_one_letter_code
_entity_poly.pdbx_strand_id
1 'polypeptide(L)'
;MGNLALPRGRPRVLPPPAGMGFRLPPQDPPRGPSLSLRPPLETQASARRRPRRRSRGLFQGCPPGLPLFGSKGDCTTGGGGLDAPGPPPDPASLGSWRHRRKPGAPPGPPPPAGLLCLRPSLASCLGENRKAPGSAEHSMEDSPARSASPSGLTYAVAASQVVGLAVITLTGAWMGQYRGGIAWDGSKLQFNAHPLCMVIGMVFLQGDALLVYRVFRNESKRSTKILHGLLHALALVIALVGLIAVFQFHKKQSIPDMYSLHSWCGILAFGFYFVQWLLGWSFFLFPGASFSLRSRYKPQHVFFGAALLILSVATALLGILEVLLFNIKETYSSFAPEGVLANTLGLLLVAFGAIVGYILTREEWQRPPLAEEMALSMDFKTLTEEGSPTSPQ
;
A
#
# COMPACT_ATOMS: atom_id res chain seq x y z
N MET A 1 19.73 -75.00 8.99
CA MET A 1 20.23 -75.77 10.15
C MET A 1 21.67 -75.33 10.41
N GLY A 2 22.04 -75.04 11.66
CA GLY A 2 23.42 -74.72 12.05
C GLY A 2 23.63 -73.31 12.61
N ASN A 3 23.07 -73.01 13.78
CA ASN A 3 23.40 -71.83 14.59
C ASN A 3 24.75 -72.04 15.29
N LEU A 4 25.67 -71.08 15.18
CA LEU A 4 26.89 -70.99 15.99
C LEU A 4 26.90 -69.62 16.68
N ALA A 5 26.72 -69.66 18.00
CA ALA A 5 26.77 -68.53 18.91
C ALA A 5 28.21 -68.36 19.45
N LEU A 6 28.71 -67.12 19.48
CA LEU A 6 29.89 -66.70 20.23
C LEU A 6 29.61 -65.40 21.00
N PRO A 7 30.33 -65.14 22.11
CA PRO A 7 29.72 -64.54 23.31
C PRO A 7 29.82 -63.02 23.40
N ARG A 8 28.87 -62.45 24.16
CA ARG A 8 28.72 -61.03 24.51
C ARG A 8 29.92 -60.50 25.30
N GLY A 9 30.55 -59.43 24.79
CA GLY A 9 31.51 -58.61 25.53
C GLY A 9 30.81 -57.74 26.58
N ARG A 10 31.34 -57.72 27.80
CA ARG A 10 30.91 -56.84 28.91
C ARG A 10 31.37 -55.39 28.68
N PRO A 11 30.57 -54.38 29.06
CA PRO A 11 30.98 -52.98 29.02
C PRO A 11 31.99 -52.66 30.13
N ARG A 12 33.04 -51.88 29.79
CA ARG A 12 34.00 -51.30 30.75
C ARG A 12 33.31 -50.23 31.58
N VAL A 13 33.29 -50.43 32.90
CA VAL A 13 32.91 -49.44 33.92
C VAL A 13 34.17 -48.67 34.32
N LEU A 14 34.18 -47.35 34.13
CA LEU A 14 35.24 -46.47 34.68
C LEU A 14 34.99 -46.24 36.18
N PRO A 15 36.03 -46.18 37.03
CA PRO A 15 35.90 -45.86 38.44
C PRO A 15 35.78 -44.34 38.68
N PRO A 16 35.08 -43.89 39.74
CA PRO A 16 35.03 -42.49 40.14
C PRO A 16 36.29 -42.09 40.93
N PRO A 17 36.75 -40.82 40.87
CA PRO A 17 37.79 -40.34 41.76
C PRO A 17 37.24 -40.10 43.16
N ALA A 18 37.89 -40.72 44.16
CA ALA A 18 37.68 -40.48 45.58
C ALA A 18 38.25 -39.13 45.99
N GLY A 19 37.49 -38.39 46.80
CA GLY A 19 37.90 -37.12 47.39
C GLY A 19 38.81 -37.27 48.61
N MET A 20 39.50 -36.17 48.93
CA MET A 20 40.03 -35.89 50.26
C MET A 20 39.67 -34.43 50.58
N GLY A 21 38.83 -34.24 51.61
CA GLY A 21 38.62 -32.93 52.27
C GLY A 21 39.86 -32.56 53.09
N PHE A 22 39.93 -31.47 53.85
CA PHE A 22 38.99 -30.48 54.36
C PHE A 22 39.87 -29.35 54.93
N ARG A 23 39.52 -28.07 54.76
CA ARG A 23 39.70 -26.98 55.76
C ARG A 23 39.22 -25.64 55.18
N LEU A 24 38.04 -25.21 55.65
CA LEU A 24 37.61 -23.80 55.71
C LEU A 24 37.88 -23.28 57.12
N PRO A 25 38.21 -21.99 57.29
CA PRO A 25 37.33 -21.10 58.08
C PRO A 25 37.41 -19.61 57.65
N PRO A 26 36.67 -18.68 58.27
CA PRO A 26 35.30 -18.73 58.77
C PRO A 26 34.40 -17.67 58.09
N GLN A 27 33.08 -17.88 58.11
CA GLN A 27 32.09 -16.83 57.91
C GLN A 27 31.78 -16.19 59.26
N ASP A 28 31.69 -14.86 59.29
CA ASP A 28 31.04 -14.09 60.35
C ASP A 28 29.73 -13.45 59.85
N PRO A 29 28.76 -13.19 60.76
CA PRO A 29 27.32 -13.25 60.49
C PRO A 29 26.67 -11.83 60.33
N PRO A 30 25.34 -11.73 60.11
CA PRO A 30 24.69 -10.53 59.56
C PRO A 30 24.35 -9.51 60.65
N ARG A 31 24.40 -8.22 60.32
CA ARG A 31 23.72 -7.18 61.10
C ARG A 31 22.35 -6.87 60.49
N GLY A 32 21.30 -7.26 61.22
CA GLY A 32 19.94 -6.74 61.07
C GLY A 32 19.69 -5.48 61.93
N PRO A 33 18.44 -5.16 62.30
CA PRO A 33 17.68 -4.01 61.73
C PRO A 33 17.29 -2.92 62.77
N SER A 34 16.40 -2.00 62.36
CA SER A 34 15.58 -1.01 63.13
C SER A 34 16.13 0.43 63.17
N LEU A 35 15.40 1.56 63.03
CA LEU A 35 13.98 1.94 63.09
C LEU A 35 13.70 3.06 62.04
N SER A 36 12.59 3.03 61.29
CA SER A 36 11.32 3.75 61.52
C SER A 36 11.40 5.29 61.57
N LEU A 37 10.82 5.97 60.56
CA LEU A 37 9.77 7.01 60.71
C LEU A 37 9.60 7.84 59.40
N ARG A 38 8.44 7.71 58.76
CA ARG A 38 7.74 8.79 58.02
C ARG A 38 6.56 9.22 58.91
N PRO A 39 5.83 10.31 58.59
CA PRO A 39 6.17 11.72 58.36
C PRO A 39 5.40 12.58 59.42
N PRO A 40 5.16 13.92 59.29
CA PRO A 40 4.07 14.40 58.41
C PRO A 40 4.24 15.82 57.81
N LEU A 41 3.23 16.14 56.99
CA LEU A 41 2.76 17.42 56.45
C LEU A 41 2.98 18.66 57.33
N GLU A 42 3.15 19.83 56.70
CA GLU A 42 2.15 20.93 56.64
C GLU A 42 2.69 22.06 55.72
N THR A 43 1.96 22.45 54.66
CA THR A 43 1.10 23.66 54.57
C THR A 43 1.94 24.96 54.63
N GLN A 44 2.02 25.82 53.63
CA GLN A 44 0.93 26.68 53.15
C GLN A 44 1.23 27.33 51.78
N ALA A 45 0.28 27.14 50.87
CA ALA A 45 -0.59 28.14 50.25
C ALA A 45 -0.08 29.52 49.76
N SER A 46 -0.72 29.90 48.64
CA SER A 46 -1.09 31.25 48.19
C SER A 46 -0.01 32.05 47.43
N ALA A 47 -0.30 32.79 46.35
CA ALA A 47 -1.55 33.12 45.69
C ALA A 47 -1.27 33.73 44.30
N ARG A 48 -2.22 33.50 43.38
CA ARG A 48 -2.77 34.42 42.35
C ARG A 48 -1.81 35.34 41.56
N ARG A 49 -1.92 35.30 40.23
CA ARG A 49 -2.68 36.26 39.38
C ARG A 49 -2.33 36.07 37.88
N ARG A 50 -3.35 35.88 37.04
CA ARG A 50 -3.33 36.31 35.61
C ARG A 50 -3.80 37.77 35.55
N PRO A 51 -3.42 38.59 34.54
CA PRO A 51 -4.27 38.71 33.34
C PRO A 51 -3.59 39.03 31.99
N ARG A 52 -4.37 38.73 30.93
CA ARG A 52 -4.46 39.22 29.52
C ARG A 52 -3.65 40.46 29.04
N ARG A 53 -3.16 40.42 27.78
CA ARG A 53 -3.62 41.13 26.53
C ARG A 53 -2.51 41.11 25.44
N ARG A 54 -2.76 40.66 24.19
CA ARG A 54 -3.05 41.44 22.94
C ARG A 54 -2.10 42.65 22.74
N SER A 55 -1.32 42.80 21.65
CA SER A 55 -1.75 43.20 20.28
C SER A 55 -0.54 43.39 19.33
N ARG A 56 -0.74 43.19 18.00
CA ARG A 56 -0.17 43.91 16.80
C ARG A 56 1.36 44.16 16.76
N GLY A 57 2.17 43.75 15.77
CA GLY A 57 2.04 43.82 14.31
C GLY A 57 2.76 45.07 13.77
N LEU A 58 3.87 44.93 13.03
CA LEU A 58 4.31 45.87 11.98
C LEU A 58 5.47 45.32 11.12
N PHE A 59 5.40 45.65 9.83
CA PHE A 59 6.29 45.38 8.70
C PHE A 59 7.66 46.08 8.77
N GLN A 60 8.69 45.53 8.09
CA GLN A 60 9.60 46.32 7.21
C GLN A 60 10.59 45.46 6.38
N GLY A 61 10.57 45.65 5.04
CA GLY A 61 11.75 45.98 4.21
C GLY A 61 12.67 44.86 3.63
N CYS A 62 12.61 44.68 2.31
CA CYS A 62 13.67 44.16 1.39
C CYS A 62 14.43 45.36 0.74
N PRO A 63 15.38 45.23 -0.23
CA PRO A 63 16.47 44.27 -0.60
C PRO A 63 17.79 45.08 -0.90
N PRO A 64 18.67 44.87 -1.94
CA PRO A 64 19.12 43.73 -2.78
C PRO A 64 20.68 43.59 -2.92
N GLY A 65 21.20 42.62 -3.69
CA GLY A 65 22.59 42.67 -4.20
C GLY A 65 23.15 41.37 -4.83
N LEU A 66 23.10 41.28 -6.17
CA LEU A 66 23.87 40.35 -7.03
C LEU A 66 25.29 40.90 -7.27
N PRO A 67 26.26 40.06 -7.70
CA PRO A 67 26.64 40.14 -9.11
C PRO A 67 26.96 38.80 -9.81
N LEU A 68 26.76 38.83 -11.13
CA LEU A 68 27.26 37.92 -12.17
C LEU A 68 28.71 38.27 -12.55
N PHE A 69 29.53 37.26 -12.90
CA PHE A 69 30.63 37.25 -13.90
C PHE A 69 31.18 35.81 -13.87
N GLY A 70 31.57 35.09 -14.92
CA GLY A 70 31.86 35.40 -16.32
C GLY A 70 32.88 34.33 -16.77
N SER A 71 32.58 33.64 -17.89
CA SER A 71 33.40 32.59 -18.48
C SER A 71 34.73 33.10 -19.03
N LYS A 72 35.81 32.31 -18.92
CA LYS A 72 36.97 32.28 -19.84
C LYS A 72 37.74 30.96 -19.65
N GLY A 73 37.94 30.25 -20.76
CA GLY A 73 38.80 29.08 -20.81
C GLY A 73 40.28 29.46 -20.99
N ASP A 74 41.15 28.47 -20.84
CA ASP A 74 42.25 28.23 -21.77
C ASP A 74 42.84 26.82 -21.59
N CYS A 75 43.20 26.22 -22.72
CA CYS A 75 43.90 24.96 -22.89
C CYS A 75 45.41 25.17 -22.92
N THR A 76 46.19 24.23 -22.37
CA THR A 76 47.52 23.77 -22.85
C THR A 76 47.90 22.53 -22.02
N THR A 77 47.84 21.30 -22.55
CA THR A 77 48.85 20.52 -23.31
C THR A 77 49.97 19.88 -22.48
N GLY A 78 50.07 18.54 -22.63
CA GLY A 78 51.19 17.66 -22.24
C GLY A 78 50.65 16.45 -21.48
N GLY A 79 50.66 15.20 -21.95
CA GLY A 79 51.29 14.56 -23.10
C GLY A 79 51.81 13.19 -22.64
N GLY A 80 51.31 12.10 -23.25
CA GLY A 80 51.97 10.79 -23.30
C GLY A 80 51.33 9.63 -22.51
N GLY A 81 50.87 8.60 -23.23
CA GLY A 81 50.54 7.28 -22.66
C GLY A 81 49.46 6.53 -23.43
N LEU A 82 49.85 5.90 -24.54
CA LEU A 82 49.04 5.06 -25.43
C LEU A 82 48.57 3.77 -24.73
N ASP A 83 47.30 3.40 -24.90
CA ASP A 83 46.84 2.02 -25.03
C ASP A 83 45.51 1.98 -25.80
N ALA A 84 45.51 1.25 -26.92
CA ALA A 84 44.38 1.12 -27.85
C ALA A 84 43.46 -0.06 -27.46
N PRO A 85 42.16 -0.01 -27.83
CA PRO A 85 41.21 -1.08 -27.56
C PRO A 85 41.36 -2.24 -28.57
N GLY A 86 41.28 -3.48 -28.07
CA GLY A 86 41.37 -4.70 -28.88
C GLY A 86 40.18 -4.91 -29.83
N PRO A 87 40.36 -5.76 -30.87
CA PRO A 87 39.37 -5.97 -31.94
C PRO A 87 38.21 -6.89 -31.52
N PRO A 88 37.06 -6.85 -32.23
CA PRO A 88 35.90 -7.69 -31.96
C PRO A 88 36.10 -9.13 -32.50
N PRO A 89 35.47 -10.16 -31.90
CA PRO A 89 35.49 -11.50 -32.47
C PRO A 89 34.44 -11.69 -33.59
N ASP A 90 34.86 -12.40 -34.63
CA ASP A 90 34.08 -12.77 -35.82
C ASP A 90 32.93 -13.76 -35.56
N PRO A 91 31.89 -13.77 -36.43
CA PRO A 91 30.72 -14.63 -36.32
C PRO A 91 30.86 -15.90 -37.19
N ALA A 92 31.25 -17.03 -36.60
CA ALA A 92 31.13 -18.34 -37.27
C ALA A 92 31.17 -19.53 -36.29
N SER A 93 30.00 -19.96 -35.81
CA SER A 93 29.70 -21.38 -35.56
C SER A 93 28.20 -21.57 -35.29
N LEU A 94 27.41 -21.55 -36.35
CA LEU A 94 26.05 -22.10 -36.36
C LEU A 94 26.15 -23.63 -36.32
N GLY A 95 26.24 -24.19 -35.10
CA GLY A 95 26.21 -25.62 -34.82
C GLY A 95 24.92 -26.00 -34.09
N SER A 96 24.09 -26.81 -34.75
CA SER A 96 22.77 -27.23 -34.31
C SER A 96 22.71 -27.79 -32.87
N TRP A 97 21.78 -27.31 -32.05
CA TRP A 97 21.37 -28.01 -30.82
C TRP A 97 19.93 -28.48 -30.94
N ARG A 98 19.82 -29.74 -31.38
CA ARG A 98 18.59 -30.51 -31.48
C ARG A 98 18.09 -30.88 -30.08
N HIS A 99 16.81 -30.66 -29.83
CA HIS A 99 16.10 -31.13 -28.64
C HIS A 99 16.25 -32.65 -28.44
N ARG A 100 16.81 -33.07 -27.30
CA ARG A 100 16.72 -34.44 -26.80
C ARG A 100 15.56 -34.52 -25.81
N ARG A 101 14.41 -35.04 -26.25
CA ARG A 101 13.29 -35.43 -25.38
C ARG A 101 13.65 -36.73 -24.64
N LYS A 102 13.43 -36.80 -23.32
CA LYS A 102 13.34 -38.06 -22.56
C LYS A 102 11.86 -38.49 -22.51
N PRO A 103 11.51 -39.77 -22.80
CA PRO A 103 10.16 -40.29 -22.58
C PRO A 103 10.05 -41.05 -21.25
N GLY A 104 8.91 -40.90 -20.56
CA GLY A 104 8.44 -41.87 -19.57
C GLY A 104 8.15 -41.33 -18.15
N ALA A 105 6.94 -40.83 -17.92
CA ALA A 105 6.29 -40.80 -16.60
C ALA A 105 4.76 -40.89 -16.77
N PRO A 106 4.04 -41.71 -15.98
CA PRO A 106 2.59 -41.92 -16.12
C PRO A 106 1.76 -40.76 -15.51
N PRO A 107 0.49 -40.56 -15.96
CA PRO A 107 -0.32 -39.42 -15.56
C PRO A 107 -0.90 -39.58 -14.15
N GLY A 108 -0.76 -38.54 -13.32
CA GLY A 108 -1.44 -38.41 -12.02
C GLY A 108 -2.89 -37.92 -12.17
N PRO A 109 -3.73 -38.10 -11.13
CA PRO A 109 -5.16 -37.81 -11.17
C PRO A 109 -5.45 -36.29 -11.13
N PRO A 110 -6.62 -35.84 -11.66
CA PRO A 110 -6.95 -34.42 -11.71
C PRO A 110 -7.37 -33.85 -10.34
N PRO A 111 -7.04 -32.58 -10.02
CA PRO A 111 -7.55 -31.90 -8.84
C PRO A 111 -9.02 -31.43 -9.01
N PRO A 112 -9.76 -31.24 -7.90
CA PRO A 112 -11.20 -30.96 -7.93
C PRO A 112 -11.51 -29.55 -8.43
N ALA A 113 -12.62 -29.45 -9.17
CA ALA A 113 -13.19 -28.21 -9.66
C ALA A 113 -13.72 -27.34 -8.51
N GLY A 114 -13.26 -26.09 -8.44
CA GLY A 114 -13.76 -25.15 -7.44
C GLY A 114 -12.94 -23.87 -7.34
N LEU A 115 -12.90 -23.06 -8.39
CA LEU A 115 -12.74 -21.60 -8.21
C LEU A 115 -13.37 -20.86 -9.39
N LEU A 116 -14.45 -20.13 -9.07
CA LEU A 116 -15.23 -19.29 -9.95
C LEU A 116 -14.36 -18.27 -10.69
N CYS A 117 -14.22 -18.46 -11.99
CA CYS A 117 -13.70 -17.45 -12.91
C CYS A 117 -14.89 -16.69 -13.50
N LEU A 118 -15.23 -15.53 -12.93
CA LEU A 118 -16.22 -14.62 -13.51
C LEU A 118 -15.51 -13.71 -14.53
N ARG A 119 -15.53 -14.12 -15.79
CA ARG A 119 -15.42 -13.22 -16.94
C ARG A 119 -16.70 -13.34 -17.77
N PRO A 120 -17.43 -12.24 -18.07
CA PRO A 120 -18.49 -12.31 -19.05
C PRO A 120 -17.87 -12.23 -20.46
N SER A 121 -18.06 -13.30 -21.22
CA SER A 121 -17.78 -13.38 -22.66
C SER A 121 -18.88 -12.65 -23.44
N LEU A 122 -18.50 -11.85 -24.42
CA LEU A 122 -19.40 -11.15 -25.34
C LEU A 122 -19.05 -11.59 -26.77
N ALA A 123 -20.10 -11.90 -27.53
CA ALA A 123 -20.14 -12.33 -28.94
C ALA A 123 -19.85 -13.82 -29.23
N SER A 124 -20.89 -14.58 -29.57
CA SER A 124 -21.37 -14.66 -30.96
C SER A 124 -22.28 -15.89 -31.10
N CYS A 125 -23.58 -15.66 -31.29
CA CYS A 125 -24.50 -16.65 -31.84
C CYS A 125 -24.98 -16.10 -33.19
N LEU A 126 -24.28 -16.51 -34.25
CA LEU A 126 -24.87 -16.71 -35.57
C LEU A 126 -25.94 -17.80 -35.37
N GLY A 127 -27.19 -17.70 -35.80
CA GLY A 127 -27.76 -16.97 -36.91
C GLY A 127 -28.61 -17.99 -37.67
N GLU A 128 -29.92 -17.98 -37.46
CA GLU A 128 -30.91 -18.52 -38.42
C GLU A 128 -32.31 -18.16 -37.89
N ASN A 129 -33.00 -17.19 -38.51
CA ASN A 129 -34.45 -17.32 -38.64
C ASN A 129 -35.04 -16.52 -39.80
N ARG A 130 -35.96 -17.20 -40.47
CA ARG A 130 -36.59 -16.87 -41.76
C ARG A 130 -37.30 -15.53 -41.78
N LYS A 131 -37.26 -14.92 -42.95
CA LYS A 131 -38.05 -13.76 -43.38
C LYS A 131 -39.44 -14.20 -43.83
N ALA A 132 -40.50 -13.56 -43.31
CA ALA A 132 -41.80 -13.45 -43.97
C ALA A 132 -42.35 -12.02 -43.77
N PRO A 133 -43.07 -11.44 -44.76
CA PRO A 133 -43.37 -10.01 -44.78
C PRO A 133 -44.76 -9.69 -44.22
N GLY A 134 -44.91 -8.54 -43.55
CA GLY A 134 -46.22 -7.93 -43.35
C GLY A 134 -46.34 -7.06 -42.10
N SER A 135 -47.00 -5.92 -42.30
CA SER A 135 -47.54 -4.96 -41.33
C SER A 135 -46.56 -4.10 -40.51
N ALA A 136 -46.69 -2.79 -40.75
CA ALA A 136 -46.09 -1.72 -39.99
C ALA A 136 -46.63 -1.69 -38.55
N GLU A 137 -45.73 -1.65 -37.58
CA GLU A 137 -46.01 -1.06 -36.27
C GLU A 137 -44.82 -0.22 -35.81
N HIS A 138 -45.18 0.98 -35.37
CA HIS A 138 -44.35 1.99 -34.76
C HIS A 138 -43.79 1.43 -33.43
N SER A 139 -42.50 1.13 -33.36
CA SER A 139 -41.83 0.78 -32.10
C SER A 139 -40.61 1.66 -31.91
N MET A 140 -40.83 2.69 -31.10
CA MET A 140 -39.83 3.58 -30.55
C MET A 140 -39.06 2.81 -29.48
N GLU A 141 -38.09 1.98 -29.87
CA GLU A 141 -37.12 1.40 -28.95
C GLU A 141 -35.89 2.32 -28.87
N ASP A 142 -36.06 3.48 -28.23
CA ASP A 142 -34.92 4.25 -27.74
C ASP A 142 -34.43 3.58 -26.44
N SER A 143 -33.69 2.48 -26.58
CA SER A 143 -32.85 1.99 -25.48
C SER A 143 -31.86 3.10 -25.14
N PRO A 144 -31.82 3.62 -23.90
CA PRO A 144 -30.95 4.73 -23.57
C PRO A 144 -29.51 4.29 -23.85
N ALA A 145 -28.91 4.88 -24.88
CA ALA A 145 -27.60 4.53 -25.36
C ALA A 145 -26.62 4.55 -24.18
N ARG A 146 -26.05 3.37 -23.84
CA ARG A 146 -24.99 3.24 -22.85
C ARG A 146 -23.91 4.25 -23.22
N SER A 147 -23.62 5.20 -22.33
CA SER A 147 -22.61 6.23 -22.60
C SER A 147 -21.29 5.55 -22.98
N ALA A 148 -20.83 5.77 -24.21
CA ALA A 148 -19.56 5.24 -24.68
C ALA A 148 -18.47 5.79 -23.75
N SER A 149 -17.57 4.91 -23.27
CA SER A 149 -16.46 5.34 -22.43
C SER A 149 -15.62 6.36 -23.21
N PRO A 150 -15.29 7.54 -22.64
CA PRO A 150 -14.38 8.49 -23.28
C PRO A 150 -13.09 7.76 -23.68
N SER A 151 -12.66 7.90 -24.93
CA SER A 151 -11.56 7.11 -25.49
C SER A 151 -10.26 7.18 -24.67
N GLY A 152 -10.02 8.29 -23.95
CA GLY A 152 -8.86 8.45 -23.06
C GLY A 152 -8.93 7.73 -21.71
N LEU A 153 -10.13 7.47 -21.17
CA LEU A 153 -10.30 6.89 -19.83
C LEU A 153 -9.76 5.46 -19.77
N THR A 154 -10.08 4.64 -20.78
CA THR A 154 -9.64 3.23 -20.83
C THR A 154 -8.12 3.13 -20.87
N TYR A 155 -7.43 3.96 -21.67
CA TYR A 155 -5.97 3.96 -21.73
C TYR A 155 -5.33 4.42 -20.42
N ALA A 156 -5.88 5.45 -19.77
CA ALA A 156 -5.37 5.95 -18.50
C ALA A 156 -5.54 4.91 -17.38
N VAL A 157 -6.70 4.24 -17.31
CA VAL A 157 -6.93 3.13 -16.36
C VAL A 157 -6.02 1.96 -16.67
N ALA A 158 -5.85 1.57 -17.94
CA ALA A 158 -4.92 0.50 -18.30
C ALA A 158 -3.48 0.84 -17.87
N ALA A 159 -3.04 2.08 -18.07
CA ALA A 159 -1.74 2.56 -17.58
C ALA A 159 -1.63 2.48 -16.05
N SER A 160 -2.67 2.88 -15.30
CA SER A 160 -2.65 2.79 -13.84
C SER A 160 -2.52 1.34 -13.36
N GLN A 161 -3.20 0.40 -14.03
CA GLN A 161 -3.13 -1.03 -13.71
C GLN A 161 -1.74 -1.61 -14.01
N VAL A 162 -1.16 -1.29 -15.17
CA VAL A 162 0.20 -1.76 -15.54
C VAL A 162 1.24 -1.25 -14.56
N VAL A 163 1.22 0.05 -14.24
CA VAL A 163 2.16 0.65 -13.28
C VAL A 163 1.91 0.11 -11.86
N GLY A 164 0.66 -0.06 -11.44
CA GLY A 164 0.31 -0.62 -10.14
C GLY A 164 0.78 -2.06 -9.95
N LEU A 165 0.61 -2.91 -10.98
CA LEU A 165 1.16 -4.28 -10.98
C LEU A 165 2.68 -4.28 -10.97
N ALA A 166 3.33 -3.37 -11.71
CA ALA A 166 4.79 -3.20 -11.65
C ALA A 166 5.26 -2.83 -10.23
N VAL A 167 4.57 -1.89 -9.56
CA VAL A 167 4.86 -1.52 -8.17
C VAL A 167 4.75 -2.72 -7.22
N ILE A 168 3.69 -3.52 -7.31
CA ILE A 168 3.51 -4.71 -6.46
C ILE A 168 4.61 -5.75 -6.73
N THR A 169 4.85 -6.06 -8.00
CA THR A 169 5.84 -7.07 -8.40
C THR A 169 7.26 -6.66 -8.02
N LEU A 170 7.64 -5.39 -8.19
CA LEU A 170 8.95 -4.90 -7.76
C LEU A 170 9.08 -4.89 -6.23
N THR A 171 8.03 -4.54 -5.49
CA THR A 171 8.03 -4.65 -4.01
C THR A 171 8.24 -6.10 -3.58
N GLY A 172 7.52 -7.04 -4.20
CA GLY A 172 7.67 -8.48 -3.94
C GLY A 172 9.06 -9.00 -4.33
N ALA A 173 9.59 -8.58 -5.49
CA ALA A 173 10.94 -8.94 -5.93
C ALA A 173 12.01 -8.38 -4.99
N TRP A 174 11.84 -7.15 -4.52
CA TRP A 174 12.74 -6.53 -3.55
C TRP A 174 12.76 -7.34 -2.24
N MET A 175 11.59 -7.62 -1.66
CA MET A 175 11.48 -8.39 -0.43
C MET A 175 11.96 -9.85 -0.60
N GLY A 176 11.65 -10.47 -1.74
CA GLY A 176 12.01 -11.85 -2.03
C GLY A 176 13.49 -12.06 -2.32
N GLN A 177 14.04 -11.30 -3.27
CA GLN A 177 15.39 -11.52 -3.80
C GLN A 177 16.47 -10.87 -2.95
N TYR A 178 16.21 -9.69 -2.39
CA TYR A 178 17.22 -8.94 -1.63
C TYR A 178 17.05 -9.05 -0.12
N ARG A 179 15.83 -9.27 0.38
CA ARG A 179 15.53 -9.34 1.82
C ARG A 179 15.22 -10.73 2.34
N GLY A 180 15.35 -11.77 1.51
CA GLY A 180 15.25 -13.17 1.93
C GLY A 180 13.82 -13.72 2.08
N GLY A 181 12.80 -13.00 1.59
CA GLY A 181 11.41 -13.47 1.58
C GLY A 181 10.57 -12.97 2.76
N ILE A 182 9.48 -13.69 3.06
CA ILE A 182 8.51 -13.30 4.09
C ILE A 182 8.22 -14.52 4.99
N ALA A 183 8.27 -14.32 6.30
CA ALA A 183 7.91 -15.33 7.29
C ALA A 183 7.30 -14.66 8.53
N TRP A 184 6.37 -15.34 9.21
CA TRP A 184 5.71 -14.81 10.42
C TRP A 184 6.33 -15.40 11.70
N ASP A 185 7.62 -15.14 11.92
CA ASP A 185 8.41 -15.77 12.99
C ASP A 185 9.05 -14.76 13.98
N GLY A 186 8.97 -13.46 13.69
CA GLY A 186 9.58 -12.39 14.48
C GLY A 186 10.98 -11.97 14.05
N SER A 187 11.52 -12.63 13.02
CA SER A 187 12.78 -12.27 12.40
C SER A 187 12.60 -11.06 11.47
N LYS A 188 13.69 -10.65 10.81
CA LYS A 188 13.66 -9.64 9.74
C LYS A 188 12.72 -10.02 8.59
N LEU A 189 12.43 -11.30 8.39
CA LEU A 189 11.47 -11.75 7.37
C LEU A 189 10.03 -11.35 7.70
N GLN A 190 9.69 -11.19 8.99
CA GLN A 190 8.38 -10.66 9.38
C GLN A 190 8.25 -9.18 9.05
N PHE A 191 9.33 -8.41 9.18
CA PHE A 191 9.35 -7.01 8.74
C PHE A 191 9.03 -6.87 7.26
N ASN A 192 9.51 -7.78 6.39
CA ASN A 192 9.28 -7.72 4.95
C ASN A 192 7.79 -7.81 4.54
N ALA A 193 6.91 -8.30 5.44
CA ALA A 193 5.46 -8.23 5.22
C ALA A 193 4.94 -6.79 5.25
N HIS A 194 5.56 -5.90 6.01
CA HIS A 194 5.15 -4.50 6.15
C HIS A 194 5.14 -3.74 4.82
N PRO A 195 6.27 -3.57 4.10
CA PRO A 195 6.28 -2.81 2.84
C PRO A 195 5.36 -3.43 1.78
N LEU A 196 5.27 -4.76 1.71
CA LEU A 196 4.38 -5.44 0.77
C LEU A 196 2.91 -5.15 1.07
N CYS A 197 2.48 -5.29 2.33
CA CYS A 197 1.12 -4.98 2.76
C CYS A 197 0.77 -3.50 2.60
N MET A 198 1.71 -2.59 2.91
CA MET A 198 1.49 -1.14 2.75
C MET A 198 1.30 -0.76 1.28
N VAL A 199 2.13 -1.29 0.38
CA VAL A 199 2.01 -1.03 -1.06
C VAL A 199 0.73 -1.62 -1.64
N ILE A 200 0.37 -2.87 -1.27
CA ILE A 200 -0.86 -3.50 -1.77
C ILE A 200 -2.10 -2.76 -1.23
N GLY A 201 -2.17 -2.52 0.08
CA GLY A 201 -3.35 -1.95 0.73
C GLY A 201 -3.47 -0.44 0.50
N MET A 202 -2.50 0.32 0.99
CA MET A 202 -2.59 1.79 1.09
C MET A 202 -2.15 2.52 -0.18
N VAL A 203 -1.62 1.82 -1.18
CA VAL A 203 -1.29 2.42 -2.48
C VAL A 203 -2.15 1.81 -3.58
N PHE A 204 -1.97 0.54 -3.90
CA PHE A 204 -2.62 -0.06 -5.07
C PHE A 204 -4.14 -0.20 -4.89
N LEU A 205 -4.60 -0.93 -3.87
CA LEU A 205 -6.04 -1.12 -3.64
C LEU A 205 -6.76 0.18 -3.29
N GLN A 206 -6.11 1.07 -2.52
CA GLN A 206 -6.62 2.41 -2.26
C GLN A 206 -6.79 3.21 -3.56
N GLY A 207 -5.80 3.18 -4.46
CA GLY A 207 -5.85 3.83 -5.77
C GLY A 207 -6.98 3.30 -6.64
N ASP A 208 -7.11 1.97 -6.72
CA ASP A 208 -8.20 1.33 -7.47
C ASP A 208 -9.57 1.68 -6.90
N ALA A 209 -9.72 1.66 -5.57
CA ALA A 209 -10.95 2.02 -4.89
C ALA A 209 -11.39 3.45 -5.21
N LEU A 210 -10.45 4.40 -5.32
CA LEU A 210 -10.74 5.78 -5.75
C LEU A 210 -11.25 5.84 -7.20
N LEU A 211 -10.78 4.96 -8.08
CA LEU A 211 -11.17 4.92 -9.50
C LEU A 211 -12.46 4.13 -9.78
N VAL A 212 -13.02 3.41 -8.81
CA VAL A 212 -14.23 2.57 -8.98
C VAL A 212 -15.39 3.33 -9.66
N TYR A 213 -15.66 4.57 -9.25
CA TYR A 213 -16.73 5.37 -9.86
C TYR A 213 -16.43 5.82 -11.29
N ARG A 214 -15.16 5.82 -11.70
CA ARG A 214 -14.74 6.16 -13.07
C ARG A 214 -14.85 4.94 -13.97
N VAL A 215 -14.35 3.80 -13.49
CA VAL A 215 -14.34 2.52 -14.23
C VAL A 215 -15.75 1.98 -14.39
N PHE A 216 -16.51 1.89 -13.30
CA PHE A 216 -17.88 1.34 -13.28
C PHE A 216 -18.93 2.44 -13.43
N ARG A 217 -18.71 3.36 -14.38
CA ARG A 217 -19.58 4.53 -14.61
C ARG A 217 -21.00 4.17 -15.08
N ASN A 218 -21.14 3.06 -15.79
CA ASN A 218 -22.41 2.59 -16.34
C ASN A 218 -23.16 1.62 -15.40
N GLU A 219 -22.60 1.32 -14.22
CA GLU A 219 -23.20 0.43 -13.23
C GLU A 219 -24.12 1.17 -12.26
N SER A 220 -25.02 0.42 -11.62
CA SER A 220 -25.92 0.94 -10.60
C SER A 220 -25.15 1.55 -9.43
N LYS A 221 -25.57 2.73 -8.97
CA LYS A 221 -24.88 3.50 -7.92
C LYS A 221 -24.73 2.74 -6.62
N ARG A 222 -25.71 1.89 -6.29
CA ARG A 222 -25.66 1.03 -5.10
C ARG A 222 -24.51 0.03 -5.21
N SER A 223 -24.35 -0.63 -6.35
CA SER A 223 -23.28 -1.61 -6.58
C SER A 223 -21.90 -0.94 -6.58
N THR A 224 -21.76 0.19 -7.28
CA THR A 224 -20.50 0.98 -7.29
C THR A 224 -20.11 1.46 -5.88
N LYS A 225 -21.09 1.89 -5.07
CA LYS A 225 -20.86 2.26 -3.66
C LYS A 225 -20.37 1.10 -2.82
N ILE A 226 -21.01 -0.07 -2.95
CA ILE A 226 -20.63 -1.27 -2.19
C ILE A 226 -19.21 -1.70 -2.59
N LEU A 227 -18.92 -1.76 -3.89
CA LEU A 227 -17.59 -2.12 -4.39
C LEU A 227 -16.50 -1.16 -3.88
N HIS A 228 -16.73 0.16 -3.96
CA HIS A 228 -15.83 1.17 -3.41
C HIS A 228 -15.58 0.97 -1.91
N GLY A 229 -16.64 0.76 -1.13
CA GLY A 229 -16.54 0.53 0.31
C GLY A 229 -15.80 -0.77 0.67
N LEU A 230 -16.05 -1.86 -0.07
CA LEU A 230 -15.41 -3.16 0.15
C LEU A 230 -13.93 -3.15 -0.24
N LEU A 231 -13.54 -2.48 -1.33
CA LEU A 231 -12.13 -2.35 -1.71
C LEU A 231 -11.33 -1.55 -0.68
N HIS A 232 -11.88 -0.44 -0.16
CA HIS A 232 -11.25 0.30 0.93
C HIS A 232 -11.18 -0.52 2.24
N ALA A 233 -12.20 -1.34 2.53
CA ALA A 233 -12.18 -2.24 3.69
C ALA A 233 -11.09 -3.31 3.56
N LEU A 234 -10.96 -3.93 2.38
CA LEU A 234 -9.90 -4.90 2.10
C LEU A 234 -8.51 -4.26 2.24
N ALA A 235 -8.34 -3.04 1.70
CA ALA A 235 -7.11 -2.26 1.85
C ALA A 235 -6.77 -2.01 3.33
N LEU A 236 -7.75 -1.62 4.16
CA LEU A 236 -7.58 -1.44 5.60
C LEU A 236 -7.11 -2.71 6.32
N VAL A 237 -7.72 -3.86 6.00
CA VAL A 237 -7.36 -5.15 6.61
C VAL A 237 -5.91 -5.53 6.26
N ILE A 238 -5.53 -5.41 4.98
CA ILE A 238 -4.17 -5.73 4.53
C ILE A 238 -3.16 -4.77 5.17
N ALA A 239 -3.46 -3.47 5.21
CA ALA A 239 -2.63 -2.47 5.88
C ALA A 239 -2.47 -2.78 7.38
N LEU A 240 -3.55 -3.16 8.06
CA LEU A 240 -3.50 -3.54 9.48
C LEU A 240 -2.57 -4.74 9.71
N VAL A 241 -2.60 -5.75 8.83
CA VAL A 241 -1.65 -6.89 8.89
C VAL A 241 -0.20 -6.40 8.77
N GLY A 242 0.08 -5.46 7.86
CA GLY A 242 1.41 -4.87 7.71
C GLY A 242 1.87 -4.04 8.92
N LEU A 243 0.96 -3.33 9.61
CA LEU A 243 1.27 -2.63 10.86
C LEU A 243 1.54 -3.63 11.98
N ILE A 244 0.71 -4.66 12.14
CA ILE A 244 0.91 -5.70 13.15
C ILE A 244 2.29 -6.37 12.95
N ALA A 245 2.67 -6.63 11.70
CA ALA A 245 3.97 -7.23 11.38
C ALA A 245 5.15 -6.40 11.88
N VAL A 246 5.16 -5.07 11.64
CA VAL A 246 6.26 -4.20 12.07
C VAL A 246 6.30 -4.01 13.59
N PHE A 247 5.14 -3.82 14.25
CA PHE A 247 5.09 -3.69 15.71
C PHE A 247 5.52 -4.99 16.42
N GLN A 248 5.11 -6.16 15.92
CA GLN A 248 5.57 -7.44 16.47
C GLN A 248 7.07 -7.65 16.25
N PHE A 249 7.59 -7.26 15.09
CA PHE A 249 9.03 -7.31 14.81
C PHE A 249 9.82 -6.41 15.77
N HIS A 250 9.44 -5.13 15.92
CA HIS A 250 10.11 -4.21 16.84
C HIS A 250 10.08 -4.70 18.28
N LYS A 251 8.93 -5.19 18.75
CA LYS A 251 8.80 -5.78 20.09
C LYS A 251 9.73 -6.96 20.31
N LYS A 252 9.88 -7.85 19.33
CA LYS A 252 10.77 -9.02 19.43
C LYS A 252 12.25 -8.66 19.33
N GLN A 253 12.59 -7.63 18.57
CA GLN A 253 13.97 -7.16 18.39
C GLN A 253 14.37 -6.06 19.40
N SER A 254 13.49 -5.69 20.33
CA SER A 254 13.69 -4.60 21.29
C SER A 254 14.03 -3.26 20.64
N ILE A 255 13.44 -2.98 19.48
CA ILE A 255 13.58 -1.71 18.76
C ILE A 255 12.49 -0.75 19.27
N PRO A 256 12.80 0.51 19.60
CA PRO A 256 11.79 1.48 19.99
C PRO A 256 10.83 1.76 18.83
N ASP A 257 9.53 1.84 19.14
CA ASP A 257 8.50 2.20 18.16
C ASP A 257 8.39 3.72 17.98
N MET A 258 7.79 4.15 16.86
CA MET A 258 7.27 5.51 16.64
C MET A 258 8.28 6.66 16.80
N TYR A 259 9.57 6.45 16.49
CA TYR A 259 10.59 7.52 16.56
C TYR A 259 10.87 8.20 15.21
N SER A 260 10.47 7.59 14.09
CA SER A 260 10.80 8.09 12.75
C SER A 260 9.67 8.91 12.12
N LEU A 261 10.01 9.82 11.19
CA LEU A 261 9.00 10.60 10.46
C LEU A 261 8.09 9.69 9.63
N HIS A 262 8.64 8.64 9.02
CA HIS A 262 7.85 7.60 8.33
C HIS A 262 6.77 7.02 9.26
N SER A 263 7.13 6.66 10.49
CA SER A 263 6.19 6.07 11.44
C SER A 263 5.07 7.04 11.85
N TRP A 264 5.40 8.33 12.08
CA TRP A 264 4.41 9.36 12.42
C TRP A 264 3.44 9.61 11.26
N CYS A 265 3.96 9.78 10.05
CA CYS A 265 3.14 9.92 8.85
C CYS A 265 2.29 8.66 8.60
N GLY A 266 2.85 7.47 8.80
CA GLY A 266 2.17 6.20 8.59
C GLY A 266 1.01 5.95 9.54
N ILE A 267 1.17 6.19 10.84
CA ILE A 267 0.05 6.03 11.78
C ILE A 267 -1.04 7.08 11.54
N LEU A 268 -0.67 8.31 11.17
CA LEU A 268 -1.63 9.34 10.79
C LEU A 268 -2.38 8.96 9.51
N ALA A 269 -1.68 8.46 8.49
CA ALA A 269 -2.29 8.00 7.25
C ALA A 269 -3.29 6.87 7.51
N PHE A 270 -2.89 5.83 8.26
CA PHE A 270 -3.77 4.72 8.61
C PHE A 270 -4.97 5.17 9.45
N GLY A 271 -4.75 5.99 10.47
CA GLY A 271 -5.81 6.51 11.35
C GLY A 271 -6.83 7.36 10.59
N PHE A 272 -6.38 8.31 9.77
CA PHE A 272 -7.27 9.13 8.96
C PHE A 272 -7.97 8.32 7.88
N TYR A 273 -7.31 7.33 7.28
CA TYR A 273 -7.93 6.44 6.31
C TYR A 273 -9.04 5.58 6.93
N PHE A 274 -8.83 5.08 8.16
CA PHE A 274 -9.87 4.38 8.91
C PHE A 274 -11.07 5.27 9.23
N VAL A 275 -10.82 6.49 9.74
CA VAL A 275 -11.88 7.48 10.01
C VAL A 275 -12.63 7.84 8.72
N GLN A 276 -11.91 8.08 7.62
CA GLN A 276 -12.48 8.38 6.32
C GLN A 276 -13.40 7.26 5.82
N TRP A 277 -13.01 6.00 6.02
CA TRP A 277 -13.84 4.84 5.67
C TRP A 277 -15.09 4.74 6.55
N LEU A 278 -14.96 4.91 7.88
CA LEU A 278 -16.09 4.90 8.80
C LEU A 278 -17.12 5.99 8.49
N LEU A 279 -16.65 7.22 8.24
CA LEU A 279 -17.51 8.33 7.86
C LEU A 279 -18.16 8.08 6.49
N GLY A 280 -17.39 7.59 5.51
CA GLY A 280 -17.92 7.21 4.20
C GLY A 280 -19.02 6.14 4.29
N TRP A 281 -18.81 5.11 5.10
CA TRP A 281 -19.80 4.07 5.37
C TRP A 281 -21.05 4.65 6.05
N SER A 282 -20.86 5.44 7.12
CA SER A 282 -21.95 6.04 7.90
C SER A 282 -22.81 7.02 7.09
N PHE A 283 -22.19 7.85 6.24
CA PHE A 283 -22.92 8.84 5.46
C PHE A 283 -23.47 8.29 4.13
N PHE A 284 -22.75 7.41 3.42
CA PHE A 284 -23.10 7.07 2.03
C PHE A 284 -23.64 5.65 1.81
N LEU A 285 -23.37 4.71 2.71
CA LEU A 285 -23.86 3.33 2.67
C LEU A 285 -25.01 3.08 3.68
N PHE A 286 -24.89 3.61 4.89
CA PHE A 286 -25.94 3.50 5.90
C PHE A 286 -27.13 4.44 5.58
N PRO A 287 -28.39 3.97 5.64
CA PRO A 287 -29.55 4.75 5.21
C PRO A 287 -29.86 5.96 6.10
N GLY A 288 -29.37 6.00 7.35
CA GLY A 288 -29.78 6.98 8.37
C GLY A 288 -29.33 8.44 8.19
N ALA A 289 -28.38 8.75 7.30
CA ALA A 289 -27.92 10.13 7.11
C ALA A 289 -28.87 10.95 6.21
N SER A 290 -29.19 12.18 6.59
CA SER A 290 -30.02 13.09 5.79
C SER A 290 -29.33 13.51 4.49
N PHE A 291 -30.12 13.85 3.46
CA PHE A 291 -29.61 14.32 2.17
C PHE A 291 -28.72 15.57 2.30
N SER A 292 -29.14 16.54 3.12
CA SER A 292 -28.38 17.77 3.38
C SER A 292 -26.99 17.49 3.94
N LEU A 293 -26.88 16.56 4.89
CA LEU A 293 -25.61 16.21 5.51
C LEU A 293 -24.68 15.47 4.53
N ARG A 294 -25.21 14.54 3.75
CA ARG A 294 -24.48 13.86 2.66
C ARG A 294 -23.94 14.84 1.62
N SER A 295 -24.76 15.81 1.21
CA SER A 295 -24.36 16.83 0.23
C SER A 295 -23.25 17.72 0.75
N ARG A 296 -23.31 18.10 2.05
CA ARG A 296 -22.30 18.95 2.69
C ARG A 296 -20.97 18.25 2.94
N TYR A 297 -20.96 16.94 3.21
CA TYR A 297 -19.75 16.16 3.52
C TYR A 297 -19.05 15.58 2.28
N LYS A 298 -19.78 15.38 1.18
CA LYS A 298 -19.24 14.78 -0.06
C LYS A 298 -17.95 15.47 -0.57
N PRO A 299 -17.84 16.81 -0.65
CA PRO A 299 -16.61 17.45 -1.13
C PRO A 299 -15.38 17.13 -0.26
N GLN A 300 -15.56 17.10 1.06
CA GLN A 300 -14.52 16.78 2.03
C GLN A 300 -14.12 15.31 1.91
N HIS A 301 -15.09 14.41 1.74
CA HIS A 301 -14.82 13.00 1.49
C HIS A 301 -13.95 12.81 0.24
N VAL A 302 -14.26 13.50 -0.86
CA VAL A 302 -13.45 13.43 -2.08
C VAL A 302 -12.05 14.01 -1.87
N PHE A 303 -11.95 15.20 -1.27
CA PHE A 303 -10.67 15.87 -1.01
C PHE A 303 -9.74 15.03 -0.12
N PHE A 304 -10.22 14.59 1.05
CA PHE A 304 -9.42 13.79 1.97
C PHE A 304 -9.10 12.42 1.40
N GLY A 305 -9.97 11.81 0.59
CA GLY A 305 -9.67 10.55 -0.11
C GLY A 305 -8.46 10.68 -1.05
N ALA A 306 -8.40 11.75 -1.84
CA ALA A 306 -7.26 12.02 -2.72
C ALA A 306 -5.99 12.41 -1.93
N ALA A 307 -6.13 13.27 -0.92
CA ALA A 307 -5.01 13.67 -0.06
C ALA A 307 -4.38 12.48 0.68
N LEU A 308 -5.19 11.51 1.11
CA LEU A 308 -4.72 10.29 1.75
C LEU A 308 -3.89 9.41 0.80
N LEU A 309 -4.21 9.37 -0.50
CA LEU A 309 -3.38 8.64 -1.47
C LEU A 309 -1.99 9.28 -1.58
N ILE A 310 -1.94 10.61 -1.66
CA ILE A 310 -0.69 11.37 -1.69
C ILE A 310 0.12 11.10 -0.42
N LEU A 311 -0.52 11.15 0.74
CA LEU A 311 0.13 10.87 2.02
C LEU A 311 0.65 9.43 2.11
N SER A 312 -0.11 8.45 1.62
CA SER A 312 0.31 7.04 1.56
C SER A 312 1.54 6.86 0.67
N VAL A 313 1.56 7.47 -0.53
CA VAL A 313 2.73 7.44 -1.43
C VAL A 313 3.94 8.11 -0.76
N ALA A 314 3.78 9.30 -0.20
CA ALA A 314 4.86 10.02 0.49
C ALA A 314 5.41 9.19 1.67
N THR A 315 4.54 8.56 2.45
CA THR A 315 4.94 7.70 3.56
C THR A 315 5.69 6.45 3.08
N ALA A 316 5.26 5.84 1.97
CA ALA A 316 5.94 4.71 1.36
C ALA A 316 7.35 5.09 0.89
N LEU A 317 7.53 6.28 0.28
CA LEU A 317 8.85 6.79 -0.12
C LEU A 317 9.77 6.99 1.09
N LEU A 318 9.27 7.57 2.18
CA LEU A 318 10.03 7.68 3.43
C LEU A 318 10.43 6.31 3.98
N GLY A 319 9.53 5.33 3.94
CA GLY A 319 9.79 3.96 4.40
C GLY A 319 10.83 3.25 3.54
N ILE A 320 10.77 3.39 2.21
CA ILE A 320 11.78 2.85 1.30
C ILE A 320 13.15 3.45 1.63
N LEU A 321 13.23 4.77 1.78
CA LEU A 321 14.47 5.45 2.12
C LEU A 321 15.04 4.97 3.46
N GLU A 322 14.20 4.86 4.50
CA GLU A 322 14.61 4.33 5.82
C GLU A 322 15.17 2.91 5.69
N VAL A 323 14.49 2.01 4.98
CA VAL A 323 14.96 0.63 4.79
C VAL A 323 16.30 0.59 4.05
N LEU A 324 16.51 1.43 3.03
CA LEU A 324 17.78 1.49 2.30
C LEU A 324 18.91 2.01 3.19
N LEU A 325 18.66 3.09 3.94
CA LEU A 325 19.65 3.68 4.84
C LEU A 325 19.98 2.77 6.03
N PHE A 326 19.07 1.90 6.47
CA PHE A 326 19.36 0.95 7.55
C PHE A 326 20.12 -0.29 7.10
N ASN A 327 19.94 -0.73 5.85
CA ASN A 327 20.48 -2.03 5.41
C ASN A 327 21.66 -1.92 4.45
N ILE A 328 21.73 -0.87 3.63
CA ILE A 328 22.76 -0.75 2.57
C ILE A 328 23.46 0.62 2.56
N LYS A 329 23.45 1.37 3.67
CA LYS A 329 24.02 2.72 3.78
C LYS A 329 25.37 2.89 3.08
N GLU A 330 26.31 2.00 3.37
CA GLU A 330 27.70 2.07 2.90
C GLU A 330 27.83 1.81 1.39
N THR A 331 26.92 1.03 0.80
CA THR A 331 26.92 0.69 -0.63
C THR A 331 25.89 1.48 -1.44
N TYR A 332 25.02 2.25 -0.76
CA TYR A 332 23.93 2.97 -1.40
C TYR A 332 24.43 4.04 -2.38
N SER A 333 25.46 4.81 -1.99
CA SER A 333 26.09 5.83 -2.85
C SER A 333 26.86 5.24 -4.04
N SER A 334 27.25 3.97 -3.96
CA SER A 334 27.92 3.23 -5.04
C SER A 334 26.95 2.55 -6.03
N PHE A 335 25.65 2.92 -6.00
CA PHE A 335 24.62 2.35 -6.88
C PHE A 335 24.47 0.83 -6.75
N ALA A 336 24.48 0.30 -5.52
CA ALA A 336 24.15 -1.10 -5.28
C ALA A 336 22.84 -1.49 -6.00
N PRO A 337 22.75 -2.65 -6.68
CA PRO A 337 21.57 -3.06 -7.46
C PRO A 337 20.26 -3.02 -6.67
N GLU A 338 20.33 -3.37 -5.38
CA GLU A 338 19.19 -3.24 -4.46
C GLU A 338 18.67 -1.80 -4.37
N GLY A 339 19.57 -0.83 -4.22
CA GLY A 339 19.23 0.58 -4.14
C GLY A 339 18.65 1.12 -5.44
N VAL A 340 19.17 0.68 -6.59
CA VAL A 340 18.62 1.06 -7.91
C VAL A 340 17.21 0.52 -8.08
N LEU A 341 16.96 -0.74 -7.70
CA LEU A 341 15.62 -1.35 -7.74
C LEU A 341 14.64 -0.58 -6.85
N ALA A 342 15.01 -0.32 -5.61
CA ALA A 342 14.15 0.36 -4.64
C ALA A 342 13.88 1.83 -5.01
N ASN A 343 14.86 2.54 -5.59
CA ASN A 343 14.65 3.89 -6.14
C ASN A 343 13.72 3.87 -7.35
N THR A 344 13.86 2.88 -8.23
CA THR A 344 12.94 2.69 -9.37
C THR A 344 11.52 2.42 -8.88
N LEU A 345 11.35 1.59 -7.84
CA LEU A 345 10.08 1.38 -7.17
C LEU A 345 9.50 2.69 -6.62
N GLY A 346 10.32 3.52 -5.98
CA GLY A 346 9.92 4.85 -5.51
C GLY A 346 9.38 5.74 -6.63
N LEU A 347 10.07 5.80 -7.78
CA LEU A 347 9.61 6.56 -8.94
C LEU A 347 8.29 6.01 -9.51
N LEU A 348 8.11 4.69 -9.54
CA LEU A 348 6.87 4.05 -9.98
C LEU A 348 5.70 4.32 -9.03
N LEU A 349 5.94 4.40 -7.71
CA LEU A 349 4.93 4.81 -6.74
C LEU A 349 4.44 6.24 -6.99
N VAL A 350 5.36 7.17 -7.28
CA VAL A 350 5.01 8.55 -7.65
C VAL A 350 4.23 8.57 -8.96
N ALA A 351 4.68 7.83 -9.97
CA ALA A 351 3.99 7.73 -11.26
C ALA A 351 2.57 7.17 -11.11
N PHE A 352 2.40 6.10 -10.32
CA PHE A 352 1.09 5.53 -10.02
C PHE A 352 0.16 6.56 -9.37
N GLY A 353 0.63 7.24 -8.31
CA GLY A 353 -0.13 8.29 -7.64
C GLY A 353 -0.52 9.43 -8.56
N ALA A 354 0.40 9.86 -9.44
CA ALA A 354 0.14 10.90 -10.44
C ALA A 354 -0.89 10.47 -11.49
N ILE A 355 -0.83 9.24 -11.99
CA ILE A 355 -1.81 8.70 -12.95
C ILE A 355 -3.19 8.62 -12.31
N VAL A 356 -3.30 8.05 -11.11
CA VAL A 356 -4.58 7.98 -10.37
C VAL A 356 -5.13 9.39 -10.11
N GLY A 357 -4.28 10.32 -9.65
CA GLY A 357 -4.65 11.71 -9.43
C GLY A 357 -5.16 12.39 -10.69
N TYR A 358 -4.47 12.20 -11.82
CA TYR A 358 -4.88 12.71 -13.12
C TYR A 358 -6.25 12.15 -13.55
N ILE A 359 -6.49 10.85 -13.36
CA ILE A 359 -7.79 10.25 -13.66
C ILE A 359 -8.88 10.84 -12.77
N LEU A 360 -8.61 11.09 -11.49
CA LEU A 360 -9.57 11.65 -10.54
C LEU A 360 -9.94 13.11 -10.81
N THR A 361 -9.03 13.93 -11.33
CA THR A 361 -9.30 15.36 -11.56
C THR A 361 -10.02 15.65 -12.88
N ARG A 362 -10.11 14.67 -13.79
CA ARG A 362 -10.83 14.81 -15.07
C ARG A 362 -12.35 14.79 -14.88
N GLU A 363 -13.02 15.92 -15.07
CA GLU A 363 -14.48 16.03 -14.92
C GLU A 363 -15.25 15.21 -15.97
N GLU A 364 -14.76 15.18 -17.20
CA GLU A 364 -15.24 14.37 -18.33
C GLU A 364 -15.36 12.85 -18.02
N TRP A 365 -14.61 12.37 -17.03
CA TRP A 365 -14.59 10.95 -16.64
C TRP A 365 -15.46 10.66 -15.42
N GLN A 366 -16.06 11.67 -14.80
CA GLN A 366 -16.96 11.49 -13.68
C GLN A 366 -18.21 10.67 -14.09
N ARG A 367 -18.70 9.82 -13.20
CA ARG A 367 -19.93 9.03 -13.42
C ARG A 367 -21.12 9.98 -13.68
N PRO A 368 -21.77 9.91 -14.86
CA PRO A 368 -22.99 10.66 -15.10
C PRO A 368 -24.15 10.06 -14.27
N PRO A 369 -25.17 10.86 -13.93
CA PRO A 369 -26.41 10.30 -13.40
C PRO A 369 -27.05 9.37 -14.44
N LEU A 370 -27.46 8.17 -14.03
CA LEU A 370 -28.18 7.25 -14.92
C LEU A 370 -29.61 7.76 -15.15
N ALA A 371 -30.22 7.38 -16.29
CA ALA A 371 -31.58 7.80 -16.65
C ALA A 371 -32.62 7.46 -15.57
N GLU A 372 -32.50 6.27 -14.96
CA GLU A 372 -33.32 5.84 -13.82
C GLU A 372 -33.17 6.74 -12.58
N GLU A 373 -31.99 7.30 -12.34
CA GLU A 373 -31.74 8.23 -11.23
C GLU A 373 -32.28 9.63 -11.55
N MET A 374 -32.25 10.03 -12.82
CA MET A 374 -32.82 11.29 -13.28
C MET A 374 -34.35 11.27 -13.18
N ALA A 375 -35.00 10.19 -13.61
CA ALA A 375 -36.45 10.01 -13.48
C ALA A 375 -36.91 10.11 -12.01
N LEU A 376 -36.28 9.34 -11.11
CA LEU A 376 -36.57 9.42 -9.66
C LEU A 376 -36.37 10.81 -9.07
N SER A 377 -35.39 11.57 -9.57
CA SER A 377 -35.14 12.94 -9.08
C SER A 377 -36.18 13.95 -9.57
N MET A 378 -36.70 13.76 -10.79
CA MET A 378 -37.78 14.58 -11.34
C MET A 378 -39.11 14.29 -10.63
N ASP A 379 -39.42 13.01 -10.39
CA ASP A 379 -40.61 12.58 -9.65
C ASP A 379 -40.60 13.13 -8.21
N PHE A 380 -39.46 13.04 -7.53
CA PHE A 380 -39.33 13.61 -6.19
C PHE A 380 -39.52 15.13 -6.19
N LYS A 381 -38.98 15.83 -7.20
CA LYS A 381 -39.13 17.29 -7.33
C LYS A 381 -40.59 17.68 -7.55
N THR A 382 -41.30 17.00 -8.44
CA THR A 382 -42.74 17.24 -8.70
C THR A 382 -43.56 17.01 -7.43
N LEU A 383 -43.32 15.93 -6.69
CA LEU A 383 -44.01 15.66 -5.42
C LEU A 383 -43.74 16.73 -4.35
N THR A 384 -42.54 17.31 -4.31
CA THR A 384 -42.23 18.39 -3.35
C THR A 384 -42.77 19.76 -3.77
N GLU A 385 -42.94 20.02 -5.07
CA GLU A 385 -43.47 21.29 -5.58
C GLU A 385 -45.00 21.31 -5.62
N GLU A 386 -45.67 20.19 -5.94
CA GLU A 386 -47.14 20.09 -5.89
C GLU A 386 -47.70 19.99 -4.45
N GLY A 387 -46.87 19.63 -3.47
CA GLY A 387 -47.24 19.58 -2.06
C GLY A 387 -47.22 20.92 -1.32
N SER A 388 -46.85 22.02 -1.99
CA SER A 388 -46.87 23.36 -1.40
C SER A 388 -48.17 24.06 -1.79
N PRO A 389 -49.17 24.21 -0.88
CA PRO A 389 -50.35 24.98 -1.20
C PRO A 389 -49.91 26.44 -1.39
N THR A 390 -49.97 26.91 -2.64
CA THR A 390 -50.03 28.34 -2.92
C THR A 390 -51.21 28.90 -2.13
N SER A 391 -50.93 29.68 -1.09
CA SER A 391 -51.94 30.46 -0.38
C SER A 391 -52.65 31.37 -1.39
N PRO A 392 -53.97 31.27 -1.56
CA PRO A 392 -54.73 32.27 -2.31
C PRO A 392 -54.74 33.60 -1.55
N GLN A 393 -54.73 34.67 -2.33
CA GLN A 393 -54.78 36.09 -1.91
C GLN A 393 -55.97 36.44 -1.02
#